data_AF-A0A7L1FLH0-F1
#
_entry.id   AF-A0A7L1FLH0-F1
#
_cell.length_a   1.000
_cell.length_b   1.000
_cell.length_c   1.000
_cell.angle_alpha   90.00
_cell.angle_beta   90.00
_cell.angle_gamma   90.00
#
_symmetry.space_group_name_H-M   'P 1'
#
loop_
_entity.id
_entity.type
_entity.pdbx_description
1 polymer ?
#
loop_
_entity_poly.entity_id
_entity_poly.type
_entity_poly.pdbx_seq_one_letter_code
_entity_poly.pdbx_strand_id
1 'polypeptide(L)' 'AMFRRKAFLHWYTGEGMDEMEFTEAESNMNDLVSEYQQYHDATAEEEGEMYEDDEEESEAQGAK' A
#
# COMPACT_ATOMS: atom_id res chain seq x y z
N ALA A 1 -2.74 -2.78 17.95
CA ALA A 1 -1.46 -2.05 17.99
C ALA A 1 -1.16 -1.58 19.42
N MET A 2 0.13 -1.55 19.78
CA MET A 2 0.62 -1.17 21.12
C MET A 2 0.49 0.33 21.40
N PHE A 3 0.70 1.18 20.37
CA PHE A 3 0.57 2.63 20.47
C PHE A 3 -0.84 3.08 20.90
N ARG A 4 -1.89 2.49 20.31
CA ARG A 4 -3.30 2.71 20.73
C ARG A 4 -3.60 2.35 22.20
N ARG A 5 -2.76 1.52 22.83
CA ARG A 5 -2.85 1.16 24.25
C ARG A 5 -1.87 1.94 25.12
N LYS A 6 -1.13 2.90 24.53
CA LYS A 6 -0.04 3.66 25.16
C LYS A 6 0.98 2.77 25.90
N ALA A 7 1.15 1.52 25.44
CA ALA A 7 2.03 0.58 26.09
C ALA A 7 3.50 1.01 25.88
N PHE A 8 4.26 1.12 26.96
CA PHE A 8 5.70 1.49 26.97
C PHE A 8 6.04 2.89 26.43
N LEU A 9 5.04 3.75 26.18
CA LEU A 9 5.23 5.08 25.59
C LEU A 9 6.17 5.99 26.41
N HIS A 10 6.12 5.87 27.74
CA HIS A 10 6.92 6.67 28.67
C HIS A 10 8.45 6.51 28.51
N TRP A 11 8.94 5.42 27.91
CA TRP A 11 10.37 5.25 27.64
C TRP A 11 10.87 6.18 26.54
N TYR A 12 9.98 6.63 25.66
CA TYR A 12 10.33 7.50 24.55
C TYR A 12 10.01 8.95 24.88
N THR A 13 8.86 9.21 25.49
CA THR A 13 8.51 10.57 25.93
C THR A 13 9.39 11.07 27.08
N GLY A 14 9.94 10.14 27.90
CA GLY A 14 10.94 10.47 28.93
C GLY A 14 12.28 10.98 28.36
N GLU A 15 12.60 10.63 27.10
CA GLU A 15 13.79 11.10 26.38
C GLU A 15 13.51 12.39 25.57
N GLY A 16 12.30 12.96 25.68
CA GLY A 16 11.92 14.22 25.06
C GLY A 16 11.16 14.11 23.73
N MET A 17 10.78 12.90 23.32
CA MET A 17 9.93 12.67 22.14
C MET A 17 8.47 13.08 22.42
N ASP A 18 7.78 13.70 21.44
CA ASP A 18 6.37 14.06 21.57
C ASP A 18 5.45 12.88 21.19
N GLU A 19 4.28 12.74 21.83
CA GLU A 19 3.31 11.70 21.47
C GLU A 19 2.80 11.85 20.02
N MET A 20 2.77 13.08 19.48
CA MET A 20 2.37 13.35 18.10
C MET A 20 3.34 12.76 17.08
N GLU A 21 4.64 12.69 17.40
CA GLU A 21 5.66 12.10 16.52
C GLU A 21 5.41 10.61 16.25
N PHE A 22 4.75 9.89 17.17
CA PHE A 22 4.33 8.51 16.92
C PHE A 22 3.19 8.41 15.90
N THR A 23 2.28 9.38 15.90
CA THR A 23 1.17 9.42 14.94
C THR A 23 1.68 9.80 13.55
N GLU A 24 2.66 10.71 13.49
CA GLU A 24 3.36 11.06 12.25
C GLU A 24 4.15 9.87 11.69
N ALA A 25 4.89 9.15 12.54
CA ALA A 25 5.62 7.95 12.13
C ALA A 25 4.67 6.83 11.66
N GLU A 26 3.50 6.66 12.29
CA GLU A 26 2.46 5.73 11.84
C GLU A 26 1.92 6.12 10.46
N SER A 27 1.66 7.42 10.22
CA SER A 27 1.23 7.92 8.91
C SER A 27 2.29 7.63 7.85
N ASN A 28 3.55 8.01 8.10
CA ASN A 28 4.64 7.81 7.15
C ASN A 28 4.81 6.33 6.75
N MET A 29 4.65 5.41 7.71
CA MET A 29 4.70 3.97 7.43
C MET A 29 3.51 3.50 6.59
N ASN A 30 2.30 4.01 6.86
CA ASN A 30 1.11 3.67 6.08
C ASN A 30 1.19 4.24 4.66
N ASP A 31 1.72 5.45 4.50
CA ASP A 31 1.92 6.09 3.20
C ASP A 31 2.89 5.24 2.35
N LEU A 32 4.02 4.81 2.93
CA LEU A 32 4.96 3.92 2.26
C LEU A 32 4.32 2.59 1.84
N VAL A 33 3.55 1.95 2.73
CA VAL A 33 2.84 0.70 2.40
C VAL A 33 1.84 0.92 1.26
N SER A 34 1.14 2.06 1.28
CA SER A 34 0.14 2.41 0.27
C SER A 34 0.78 2.66 -1.09
N GLU A 35 1.95 3.32 -1.14
CA GLU A 35 2.73 3.50 -2.37
C GLU A 35 3.11 2.14 -2.98
N TYR A 36 3.63 1.20 -2.18
CA TYR A 36 3.97 -0.13 -2.68
C TYR A 36 2.75 -0.91 -3.18
N GLN A 37 1.63 -0.81 -2.47
CA GLN A 37 0.39 -1.46 -2.88
C GLN A 37 -0.11 -0.88 -4.21
N GLN A 38 -0.05 0.44 -4.37
CA GLN A 38 -0.44 1.10 -5.61
C GLN A 38 0.40 0.65 -6.81
N TYR A 39 1.73 0.54 -6.66
CA TYR A 39 2.57 0.02 -7.74
C TYR A 39 2.24 -1.43 -8.07
N HIS A 40 2.03 -2.27 -7.07
CA HIS A 40 1.65 -3.66 -7.27
C HIS A 40 0.32 -3.76 -8.04
N ASP A 41 -0.70 -3.02 -7.60
CA ASP A 41 -2.02 -3.07 -8.20
C ASP A 41 -2.01 -2.48 -9.61
N ALA A 42 -1.25 -1.41 -9.86
CA ALA A 42 -1.06 -0.88 -11.22
C ALA A 42 -0.39 -1.90 -12.17
N THR A 43 0.55 -2.71 -11.66
CA THR A 43 1.19 -3.76 -12.48
C THR A 43 0.20 -4.90 -12.77
N ALA A 44 -0.65 -5.24 -11.81
CA ALA A 44 -1.67 -6.27 -11.97
C ALA A 44 -2.83 -5.84 -12.88
N GLU A 45 -3.23 -4.56 -12.82
CA GLU A 45 -4.20 -3.97 -13.75
C GLU A 45 -3.63 -3.95 -15.18
N GLU A 46 -2.37 -3.53 -15.37
CA GLU A 46 -1.70 -3.53 -16.68
C GLU A 46 -1.56 -4.95 -17.27
N GLU A 47 -1.18 -5.95 -16.47
CA GLU A 47 -1.17 -7.34 -16.92
C GLU A 47 -2.59 -7.82 -17.27
N GLY A 48 -3.59 -7.50 -16.45
CA GLY A 48 -4.99 -7.87 -16.69
C GLY A 48 -5.55 -7.33 -18.01
N GLU A 49 -5.28 -6.06 -18.33
CA GLU A 49 -5.73 -5.46 -19.59
C GLU A 49 -5.04 -6.10 -20.81
N MET A 50 -3.75 -6.47 -20.71
CA MET A 50 -3.06 -7.15 -21.81
C MET A 50 -3.66 -8.54 -22.13
N TYR A 51 -4.07 -9.29 -21.10
CA TYR A 51 -4.72 -10.59 -21.32
C TYR A 51 -6.13 -10.45 -21.91
N GLU A 52 -6.88 -9.42 -21.54
CA GLU A 52 -8.20 -9.15 -22.11
C GLU A 52 -8.10 -8.73 -23.60
N ASP A 53 -7.14 -7.87 -23.96
CA ASP A 53 -6.89 -7.45 -25.34
C ASP A 53 -6.46 -8.64 -26.24
N ASP A 54 -5.60 -9.53 -25.70
CA ASP A 54 -5.17 -10.75 -26.40
C ASP A 54 -6.34 -11.75 -26.62
N GLU A 55 -7.26 -11.88 -25.67
CA GLU A 55 -8.45 -12.71 -25.81
C GLU A 55 -9.39 -12.15 -26.89
N GLU A 56 -9.69 -10.85 -26.86
CA GLU A 56 -10.54 -10.19 -27.87
C GLU A 56 -9.96 -10.30 -29.29
N GLU A 57 -8.65 -10.15 -29.46
CA GLU A 57 -8.00 -10.29 -30.77
C GLU A 57 -8.07 -11.73 -31.28
N SER A 58 -7.91 -12.72 -30.40
CA SER A 58 -8.00 -14.14 -30.75
C SER A 58 -9.40 -14.55 -31.19
N GLU A 59 -10.45 -14.03 -30.54
CA GLU A 59 -11.84 -14.28 -30.90
C GLU A 59 -12.21 -13.62 -32.24
N ALA A 60 -11.72 -12.39 -32.49
CA ALA A 60 -11.94 -11.68 -33.73
C ALA A 60 -11.26 -12.36 -34.95
N GLN A 61 -10.11 -13.01 -34.74
CA GLN A 61 -9.39 -13.73 -35.80
C GLN A 61 -9.99 -15.12 -36.08
N GLY A 62 -10.58 -15.79 -35.09
CA GLY A 62 -11.26 -17.08 -35.26
C GLY A 62 -12.61 -17.02 -36.00
N ALA A 63 -13.19 -15.82 -36.13
CA ALA A 63 -14.48 -15.59 -36.80
C ALA A 63 -14.39 -15.34 -38.32
N LYS A 64 -13.20 -15.52 -38.94
CA LYS A 64 -12.98 -15.38 -40.39
C LYS A 64 -12.91 -16.70 -41.15
#